data_AF-A0A4Y9ZKC4-F1
#
_entry.id   AF-A0A4Y9ZKC4-F1
#
_cell.length_a   1.000
_cell.length_b   1.000
_cell.length_c   1.000
_cell.angle_alpha   90.00
_cell.angle_beta   90.00
_cell.angle_gamma   90.00
#
_symmetry.space_group_name_H-M   'P 1'
#
loop_
_entity.id
_entity.type
_entity.pdbx_description
1 polymer ?
#
loop_
_entity_poly.entity_id
_entity_poly.type
_entity_poly.pdbx_seq_one_letter_code
_entity_poly.pdbx_strand_id
1 'polypeptide(L)'
;MAVAKPRYQRRARILVLSGVTLVIVLALALGLGLGLGLRKHHDDSSAATSTSSDLPQLQTSPRSNFVLNGLAGQPPQTREYNFTVEQASGAPDGFTRRMLVVNGMYPGPTIEANQGDRLVVHVQNNLPNTTSIHWHGLFQNGTNWYDGTSGITECGIPPGQSLTYNFTFGGFSGTTWWHAHHSAQYTDGITGALIVHPSDPAPASLPKWDGELVVQMSDFYHDTSDVLLAQYFNPFGIQGTPGNEPVPDAGTLNGLGQYYAAGTGGTYSNFTLQRNQTYRIRLVNTGSFASIRFSVDGHPLTFIEADGTLLAPSTAAGVTIAVAQRYSVLLHTNSTASPNGTFWMRAAVQSDMFTYDQPGMNLDIRGHGAAERADALEADNIFVEGSDISGGRCVRSVYLRVRDVDGGRAGTVVTGTFTCKKSEENMRELDVEIRYVVKENAEAPMPDNAIVQIFQVR
;
A
#
# COMPACT_ATOMS: atom_id res chain seq x y z
N MET A 1 -34.53 -55.18 -75.44
CA MET A 1 -34.38 -54.62 -74.08
C MET A 1 -34.28 -53.11 -74.16
N ALA A 2 -35.30 -52.37 -73.72
CA ALA A 2 -35.18 -50.93 -73.43
C ALA A 2 -36.29 -50.55 -72.43
N VAL A 3 -35.92 -50.42 -71.15
CA VAL A 3 -36.81 -50.01 -70.07
C VAL A 3 -36.80 -48.48 -69.97
N ALA A 4 -37.95 -47.84 -70.15
CA ALA A 4 -38.11 -46.40 -70.03
C ALA A 4 -38.01 -45.95 -68.56
N LYS A 5 -37.06 -45.05 -68.24
CA LYS A 5 -36.93 -44.41 -66.93
C LYS A 5 -37.99 -43.32 -66.74
N PRO A 6 -38.62 -43.17 -65.55
CA PRO A 6 -39.75 -42.29 -65.36
C PRO A 6 -39.35 -40.81 -65.25
N ARG A 7 -40.06 -39.95 -65.98
CA ARG A 7 -39.93 -38.47 -66.01
C ARG A 7 -40.10 -37.77 -64.64
N TYR A 8 -40.46 -38.50 -63.58
CA TYR A 8 -40.70 -37.97 -62.23
C TYR A 8 -39.42 -37.53 -61.51
N GLN A 9 -38.30 -38.24 -61.70
CA GLN A 9 -37.04 -37.94 -60.98
C GLN A 9 -36.38 -36.61 -61.41
N ARG A 10 -36.62 -36.11 -62.62
CA ARG A 10 -36.09 -34.82 -63.08
C ARG A 10 -36.79 -33.63 -62.41
N ARG A 11 -38.11 -33.69 -62.22
CA ARG A 11 -38.87 -32.60 -61.58
C ARG A 11 -38.57 -32.50 -60.09
N ALA A 12 -38.44 -33.63 -59.40
CA ALA A 12 -38.05 -33.66 -57.99
C ALA A 12 -36.64 -33.10 -57.77
N ARG A 13 -35.67 -33.43 -58.64
CA ARG A 13 -34.30 -32.86 -58.53
C ARG A 13 -34.25 -31.36 -58.77
N ILE A 14 -35.04 -30.83 -59.69
CA ILE A 14 -35.10 -29.38 -59.96
C ILE A 14 -35.72 -28.63 -58.76
N LEU A 15 -36.78 -29.17 -58.15
CA LEU A 15 -37.40 -28.59 -56.95
C LEU A 15 -36.49 -28.62 -55.72
N VAL A 16 -35.74 -29.72 -55.52
CA VAL A 16 -34.76 -29.80 -54.43
C VAL A 16 -33.60 -28.84 -54.64
N LEU A 17 -33.05 -28.75 -55.86
CA LEU A 17 -31.97 -27.81 -56.17
C LEU A 17 -32.41 -26.35 -55.98
N SER A 18 -33.61 -25.98 -56.44
CA SER A 18 -34.14 -24.62 -56.25
C SER A 18 -34.44 -24.29 -54.79
N GLY A 19 -34.93 -25.25 -54.00
CA GLY A 19 -35.09 -25.09 -52.55
C GLY A 19 -33.76 -24.87 -51.82
N VAL A 20 -32.72 -25.64 -52.16
CA VAL A 20 -31.38 -25.49 -51.56
C VAL A 20 -30.75 -24.15 -51.94
N THR A 21 -30.89 -23.69 -53.19
CA THR A 21 -30.38 -22.39 -53.62
C THR A 21 -31.08 -21.25 -52.87
N LEU A 22 -32.40 -21.33 -52.67
CA LEU A 22 -33.17 -20.32 -51.94
C LEU A 22 -32.71 -20.20 -50.47
N VAL A 23 -32.46 -21.34 -49.81
CA VAL A 23 -31.98 -21.37 -48.42
C VAL A 23 -30.58 -20.77 -48.30
N ILE A 24 -29.67 -21.07 -49.24
CA ILE A 24 -28.32 -20.50 -49.25
C ILE A 24 -28.36 -18.98 -49.47
N VAL A 25 -29.20 -18.49 -50.38
CA VAL A 25 -29.35 -17.05 -50.64
C VAL A 25 -29.93 -16.33 -49.43
N LEU A 26 -30.93 -16.92 -48.76
CA LEU A 26 -31.50 -16.36 -47.52
C LEU A 26 -30.49 -16.35 -46.37
N ALA A 27 -29.69 -17.41 -46.21
CA ALA A 27 -28.65 -17.48 -45.19
C ALA A 27 -27.53 -16.45 -45.43
N LEU A 28 -27.12 -16.24 -46.69
CA LEU A 28 -26.14 -15.21 -47.05
C LEU A 28 -26.70 -13.79 -46.88
N ALA A 29 -27.97 -13.56 -47.23
CA ALA A 29 -28.62 -12.26 -47.05
C ALA A 29 -28.79 -11.91 -45.55
N LEU A 30 -29.13 -12.90 -44.71
CA LEU A 30 -29.20 -12.72 -43.25
C LEU A 30 -27.81 -12.53 -42.63
N GLY A 31 -26.81 -13.30 -43.06
CA GLY A 31 -25.43 -13.17 -42.57
C GLY A 31 -24.79 -11.83 -42.93
N LEU A 32 -25.01 -11.32 -44.15
CA LEU A 32 -24.54 -10.00 -44.58
C LEU A 32 -25.36 -8.86 -43.95
N GLY A 33 -26.67 -9.04 -43.76
CA GLY A 33 -27.54 -8.05 -43.11
C GLY A 33 -27.23 -7.85 -41.62
N LEU A 34 -26.92 -8.92 -40.89
CA LEU A 34 -26.46 -8.85 -39.49
C LEU A 34 -25.03 -8.33 -39.36
N GLY A 35 -24.14 -8.63 -40.32
CA GLY A 35 -22.75 -8.15 -40.31
C GLY A 35 -22.59 -6.65 -40.64
N LEU A 36 -23.53 -6.05 -41.36
CA LEU A 36 -23.50 -4.63 -41.72
C LEU A 36 -24.37 -3.73 -40.82
N GLY A 37 -25.29 -4.31 -40.04
CA GLY A 37 -26.23 -3.60 -39.16
C GLY A 37 -25.74 -3.32 -37.74
N LEU A 38 -24.63 -3.91 -37.29
CA LEU A 38 -24.08 -3.74 -35.94
C LEU A 38 -22.97 -2.68 -35.82
N ARG A 39 -22.74 -1.87 -36.86
CA ARG A 39 -21.61 -0.93 -36.92
C ARG A 39 -21.94 0.55 -36.69
N LYS A 40 -23.17 0.88 -36.29
CA LYS A 40 -23.56 2.26 -35.95
C LYS A 40 -24.59 2.23 -34.83
N HIS A 41 -24.12 2.32 -33.59
CA HIS A 41 -24.79 2.99 -32.46
C HIS A 41 -23.98 2.67 -31.19
N HIS A 42 -22.85 3.34 -31.02
CA HIS A 42 -22.22 3.61 -29.71
C HIS A 42 -21.12 4.64 -29.93
N ASP A 43 -21.51 5.87 -30.22
CA ASP A 43 -20.67 7.06 -30.07
C ASP A 43 -21.58 8.13 -29.48
N ASP A 44 -21.79 8.05 -28.17
CA ASP A 44 -22.15 9.17 -27.29
C ASP A 44 -22.14 8.68 -25.84
N SER A 45 -20.93 8.33 -25.42
CA SER A 45 -20.55 8.42 -24.02
C SER A 45 -19.12 8.91 -24.04
N SER A 46 -18.96 10.22 -24.09
CA SER A 46 -17.73 10.90 -23.72
C SER A 46 -17.43 10.55 -22.26
N ALA A 47 -16.85 9.38 -22.04
CA ALA A 47 -16.04 9.12 -20.87
C ALA A 47 -14.95 10.18 -20.93
N ALA A 48 -14.96 11.12 -19.98
CA ALA A 48 -13.85 12.01 -19.79
C ALA A 48 -12.64 11.13 -19.47
N THR A 49 -11.83 10.84 -20.49
CA THR A 49 -10.52 10.24 -20.31
C THR A 49 -9.67 11.31 -19.65
N SER A 50 -9.76 11.42 -18.32
CA SER A 50 -8.88 12.28 -17.55
C SER A 50 -7.45 11.84 -17.85
N THR A 51 -6.70 12.67 -18.56
CA THR A 51 -5.26 12.52 -18.66
C THR A 51 -4.69 12.55 -17.25
N SER A 52 -3.65 11.76 -16.96
CA SER A 52 -3.05 11.65 -15.62
C SER A 52 -2.63 12.99 -15.01
N SER A 53 -2.50 14.05 -15.83
CA SER A 53 -2.22 15.43 -15.43
C SER A 53 -3.26 16.06 -14.49
N ASP A 54 -4.50 15.59 -14.49
CA ASP A 54 -5.62 16.28 -13.81
C ASP A 54 -6.04 15.58 -12.51
N LEU A 55 -5.46 14.41 -12.21
CA LEU A 55 -5.77 13.67 -10.99
C LEU A 55 -5.01 14.25 -9.79
N PRO A 56 -5.62 14.27 -8.59
CA PRO A 56 -4.90 14.55 -7.35
C PRO A 56 -3.68 13.65 -7.20
N GLN A 57 -2.58 14.20 -6.68
CA GLN A 57 -1.37 13.41 -6.44
C GLN A 57 -1.56 12.52 -5.20
N LEU A 58 -1.00 11.31 -5.28
CA LEU A 58 -0.95 10.37 -4.18
C LEU A 58 -0.27 11.02 -2.95
N GLN A 59 -0.91 10.89 -1.80
CA GLN A 59 -0.40 11.40 -0.54
C GLN A 59 0.62 10.44 0.06
N THR A 60 1.63 10.99 0.72
CA THR A 60 2.58 10.19 1.49
C THR A 60 1.90 9.65 2.73
N SER A 61 1.93 8.32 2.89
CA SER A 61 1.41 7.68 4.09
C SER A 61 2.22 8.11 5.32
N PRO A 62 1.58 8.64 6.39
CA PRO A 62 2.30 9.06 7.58
C PRO A 62 2.91 7.86 8.31
N ARG A 63 3.98 8.10 9.07
CA ARG A 63 4.64 7.04 9.87
C ARG A 63 3.66 6.32 10.82
N SER A 64 2.68 7.03 11.37
CA SER A 64 1.62 6.47 12.22
C SER A 64 0.75 5.43 11.50
N ASN A 65 0.76 5.37 10.16
CA ASN A 65 0.07 4.33 9.42
C ASN A 65 0.75 2.95 9.57
N PHE A 66 2.04 2.93 9.93
CA PHE A 66 2.85 1.72 9.97
C PHE A 66 3.52 1.44 11.32
N VAL A 67 3.51 2.41 12.25
CA VAL A 67 4.01 2.24 13.62
C VAL A 67 2.82 2.35 14.56
N LEU A 68 2.43 1.23 15.18
CA LEU A 68 1.24 1.17 16.01
C LEU A 68 1.57 1.65 17.42
N ASN A 69 0.78 2.60 17.92
CA ASN A 69 0.97 3.17 19.25
C ASN A 69 -0.38 3.35 19.95
N GLY A 70 -0.53 2.73 21.13
CA GLY A 70 -1.39 3.27 22.19
C GLY A 70 -2.84 2.83 22.25
N LEU A 71 -3.32 1.90 21.42
CA LEU A 71 -4.70 1.39 21.54
C LEU A 71 -4.84 0.10 22.36
N ALA A 72 -3.81 -0.74 22.42
CA ALA A 72 -3.87 -2.03 23.11
C ALA A 72 -4.29 -1.89 24.59
N GLY A 73 -5.21 -2.74 25.01
CA GLY A 73 -5.68 -2.82 26.40
C GLY A 73 -6.75 -1.79 26.81
N GLN A 74 -7.19 -0.92 25.87
CA GLN A 74 -8.36 -0.07 26.12
C GLN A 74 -9.65 -0.91 26.16
N PRO A 75 -10.68 -0.50 26.95
CA PRO A 75 -11.96 -1.19 26.96
C PRO A 75 -12.69 -1.07 25.62
N PRO A 76 -13.61 -2.02 25.32
CA PRO A 76 -14.41 -1.99 24.09
C PRO A 76 -15.13 -0.65 23.88
N GLN A 77 -14.95 -0.09 22.70
CA GLN A 77 -15.54 1.19 22.28
C GLN A 77 -15.86 1.21 20.78
N THR A 78 -16.47 2.29 20.32
CA THR A 78 -16.67 2.49 18.87
C THR A 78 -15.39 3.08 18.26
N ARG A 79 -14.91 2.47 17.18
CA ARG A 79 -13.85 2.99 16.30
C ARG A 79 -14.50 3.43 15.01
N GLU A 80 -14.41 4.73 14.71
CA GLU A 80 -15.10 5.34 13.57
C GLU A 80 -14.07 5.88 12.58
N TYR A 81 -14.25 5.54 11.29
CA TYR A 81 -13.37 5.93 10.20
C TYR A 81 -14.18 6.46 9.02
N ASN A 82 -13.59 7.41 8.29
CA ASN A 82 -14.15 7.94 7.05
C ASN A 82 -13.22 7.58 5.89
N PHE A 83 -13.76 6.87 4.92
CA PHE A 83 -13.07 6.43 3.71
C PHE A 83 -13.67 7.18 2.51
N THR A 84 -12.83 7.96 1.84
CA THR A 84 -13.12 8.54 0.54
C THR A 84 -12.39 7.71 -0.50
N VAL A 85 -13.13 6.92 -1.29
CA VAL A 85 -12.55 6.09 -2.35
C VAL A 85 -12.46 6.93 -3.62
N GLU A 86 -11.27 7.13 -4.14
CA GLU A 86 -11.02 8.08 -5.24
C GLU A 86 -9.87 7.66 -6.16
N GLN A 87 -9.72 8.37 -7.27
CA GLN A 87 -8.59 8.21 -8.18
C GLN A 87 -7.47 9.16 -7.79
N ALA A 88 -6.23 8.68 -7.87
CA ALA A 88 -5.04 9.49 -7.69
C ALA A 88 -4.00 9.19 -8.77
N SER A 89 -3.14 10.16 -9.08
CA SER A 89 -1.90 9.95 -9.82
C SER A 89 -0.79 9.62 -8.82
N GLY A 90 -0.16 8.47 -8.94
CA GLY A 90 0.90 8.01 -8.03
C GLY A 90 2.07 7.38 -8.76
N ALA A 91 3.25 7.42 -8.13
CA ALA A 91 4.44 6.75 -8.61
C ALA A 91 5.18 5.97 -7.49
N PRO A 92 4.55 4.93 -6.87
CA PRO A 92 5.15 4.14 -5.78
C PRO A 92 6.57 3.62 -6.04
N ASP A 93 6.87 3.24 -7.28
CA ASP A 93 8.16 2.70 -7.71
C ASP A 93 8.93 3.64 -8.67
N GLY A 94 8.43 4.86 -8.85
CA GLY A 94 8.94 5.85 -9.79
C GLY A 94 8.23 5.88 -11.15
N PHE A 95 7.35 4.92 -11.46
CA PHE A 95 6.51 4.96 -12.66
C PHE A 95 5.16 5.61 -12.35
N THR A 96 4.82 6.70 -13.04
CA THR A 96 3.55 7.40 -12.82
C THR A 96 2.39 6.65 -13.46
N ARG A 97 1.40 6.28 -12.63
CA ARG A 97 0.15 5.66 -13.08
C ARG A 97 -1.06 6.21 -12.34
N ARG A 98 -2.24 5.93 -12.88
CA ARG A 98 -3.51 6.10 -12.17
C ARG A 98 -3.65 4.98 -11.14
N MET A 99 -3.99 5.35 -9.92
CA MET A 99 -4.28 4.47 -8.79
C MET A 99 -5.71 4.68 -8.30
N LEU A 100 -6.28 3.66 -7.68
CA LEU A 100 -7.54 3.75 -6.94
C LEU A 100 -7.17 3.65 -5.46
N VAL A 101 -7.55 4.63 -4.65
CA VAL A 101 -7.04 4.77 -3.27
C VAL A 101 -8.12 5.19 -2.30
N VAL A 102 -7.84 5.01 -1.01
CA VAL A 102 -8.67 5.55 0.08
C VAL A 102 -7.96 6.73 0.69
N ASN A 103 -8.65 7.87 0.77
CA ASN A 103 -8.15 9.13 1.34
C ASN A 103 -6.83 9.59 0.71
N GLY A 104 -6.68 9.42 -0.61
CA GLY A 104 -5.45 9.76 -1.32
C GLY A 104 -4.21 8.91 -0.97
N MET A 105 -4.32 7.86 -0.15
CA MET A 105 -3.18 7.11 0.41
C MET A 105 -3.00 5.72 -0.23
N TYR A 106 -1.75 5.30 -0.38
CA TYR A 106 -1.38 3.92 -0.70
C TYR A 106 -0.18 3.44 0.14
N PRO A 107 -0.31 2.31 0.87
CA PRO A 107 -1.57 1.68 1.26
C PRO A 107 -2.47 2.68 1.98
N GLY A 108 -3.78 2.42 1.98
CA GLY A 108 -4.76 3.21 2.70
C GLY A 108 -4.55 3.19 4.23
N PRO A 109 -5.42 3.90 4.97
CA PRO A 109 -5.32 4.00 6.42
C PRO A 109 -5.37 2.63 7.11
N THR A 110 -4.41 2.38 8.00
CA THR A 110 -4.47 1.26 8.93
C THR A 110 -5.60 1.49 9.92
N ILE A 111 -6.51 0.52 10.01
CA ILE A 111 -7.51 0.46 11.07
C ILE A 111 -6.88 -0.26 12.26
N GLU A 112 -6.91 0.39 13.42
CA GLU A 112 -6.40 -0.17 14.67
C GLU A 112 -7.55 -0.19 15.69
N ALA A 113 -7.79 -1.35 16.29
CA ALA A 113 -8.89 -1.58 17.21
C ALA A 113 -8.48 -2.57 18.30
N ASN A 114 -9.33 -2.73 19.31
CA ASN A 114 -9.26 -3.82 20.27
C ASN A 114 -10.36 -4.84 20.01
N GLN A 115 -10.14 -6.07 20.45
CA GLN A 115 -11.15 -7.11 20.50
C GLN A 115 -12.39 -6.61 21.25
N GLY A 116 -13.57 -6.90 20.70
CA GLY A 116 -14.84 -6.38 21.18
C GLY A 116 -15.19 -4.94 20.77
N ASP A 117 -14.26 -4.17 20.18
CA ASP A 117 -14.60 -2.85 19.62
C ASP A 117 -15.66 -2.98 18.51
N ARG A 118 -16.50 -1.94 18.40
CA ARG A 118 -17.42 -1.76 17.28
C ARG A 118 -16.75 -0.91 16.22
N LEU A 119 -16.55 -1.45 15.03
CA LEU A 119 -16.05 -0.72 13.88
C LEU A 119 -17.22 -0.06 13.13
N VAL A 120 -17.08 1.23 12.84
CA VAL A 120 -17.95 1.98 11.93
C VAL A 120 -17.09 2.61 10.86
N VAL A 121 -17.31 2.27 9.60
CA VAL A 121 -16.59 2.88 8.47
C VAL A 121 -17.58 3.48 7.49
N HIS A 122 -17.55 4.79 7.36
CA HIS A 122 -18.31 5.54 6.36
C HIS A 122 -17.52 5.59 5.06
N VAL A 123 -17.99 4.89 4.04
CA VAL A 123 -17.32 4.78 2.75
C VAL A 123 -18.10 5.62 1.73
N GLN A 124 -17.47 6.66 1.22
CA GLN A 124 -17.95 7.49 0.12
C GLN A 124 -17.22 7.08 -1.16
N ASN A 125 -17.96 6.69 -2.19
CA ASN A 125 -17.40 6.32 -3.48
C ASN A 125 -17.36 7.54 -4.42
N ASN A 126 -16.16 8.04 -4.69
CA ASN A 126 -15.90 9.11 -5.68
C ASN A 126 -15.30 8.56 -6.99
N LEU A 127 -15.24 7.24 -7.16
CA LEU A 127 -14.84 6.62 -8.42
C LEU A 127 -15.94 6.78 -9.47
N PRO A 128 -15.60 6.72 -10.76
CA PRO A 128 -16.59 6.64 -11.85
C PRO A 128 -17.33 5.30 -11.89
N ASN A 129 -16.84 4.28 -11.17
CA ASN A 129 -17.39 2.93 -11.14
C ASN A 129 -17.81 2.54 -9.72
N THR A 130 -18.64 1.50 -9.61
CA THR A 130 -19.03 0.89 -8.34
C THR A 130 -17.80 0.38 -7.57
N THR A 131 -17.86 0.40 -6.25
CA THR A 131 -16.83 -0.21 -5.38
C THR A 131 -17.48 -0.90 -4.18
N SER A 132 -16.72 -1.68 -3.42
CA SER A 132 -17.13 -2.26 -2.13
C SER A 132 -15.90 -2.51 -1.28
N ILE A 133 -16.01 -2.48 0.04
CA ILE A 133 -14.87 -2.71 0.96
C ILE A 133 -15.11 -3.98 1.76
N HIS A 134 -14.24 -4.97 1.59
CA HIS A 134 -14.26 -6.22 2.33
C HIS A 134 -13.27 -6.22 3.50
N TRP A 135 -13.64 -6.94 4.56
CA TRP A 135 -12.90 -7.04 5.81
C TRP A 135 -12.29 -8.43 5.93
N HIS A 136 -11.15 -8.61 5.28
CA HIS A 136 -10.55 -9.93 5.05
C HIS A 136 -10.41 -10.73 6.35
N GLY A 137 -10.81 -12.00 6.31
CA GLY A 137 -10.66 -12.94 7.43
C GLY A 137 -11.60 -12.71 8.62
N LEU A 138 -12.46 -11.69 8.60
CA LEU A 138 -13.49 -11.53 9.62
C LEU A 138 -14.71 -12.40 9.29
N PHE A 139 -15.19 -13.16 10.27
CA PHE A 139 -16.32 -14.09 10.06
C PHE A 139 -17.68 -13.40 9.87
N GLN A 140 -17.80 -12.09 10.16
CA GLN A 140 -19.03 -11.31 10.04
C GLN A 140 -20.27 -11.99 10.67
N ASN A 141 -20.09 -12.63 11.83
CA ASN A 141 -21.15 -13.40 12.48
C ASN A 141 -22.31 -12.49 12.91
N GLY A 142 -23.47 -12.66 12.28
CA GLY A 142 -24.65 -11.81 12.50
C GLY A 142 -24.62 -10.48 11.75
N THR A 143 -23.59 -10.21 10.94
CA THR A 143 -23.41 -8.98 10.15
C THR A 143 -22.98 -9.25 8.71
N ASN A 144 -23.41 -10.37 8.13
CA ASN A 144 -23.03 -10.81 6.77
C ASN A 144 -23.25 -9.73 5.68
N TRP A 145 -24.28 -8.87 5.81
CA TRP A 145 -24.53 -7.76 4.89
C TRP A 145 -23.50 -6.61 4.96
N TYR A 146 -22.57 -6.66 5.92
CA TYR A 146 -21.42 -5.75 6.03
C TYR A 146 -20.11 -6.42 5.62
N ASP A 147 -20.15 -7.62 5.04
CA ASP A 147 -18.95 -8.29 4.57
C ASP A 147 -18.30 -7.60 3.36
N GLY A 148 -19.08 -6.86 2.56
CA GLY A 148 -18.54 -6.00 1.51
C GLY A 148 -18.21 -6.69 0.18
N THR A 149 -18.80 -7.86 -0.09
CA THR A 149 -18.62 -8.60 -1.34
C THR A 149 -19.71 -8.21 -2.34
N SER A 150 -19.32 -7.37 -3.31
CA SER A 150 -20.20 -6.92 -4.39
C SER A 150 -20.82 -8.11 -5.14
N GLY A 151 -22.14 -8.14 -5.26
CA GLY A 151 -22.91 -9.19 -5.92
C GLY A 151 -23.26 -10.39 -5.03
N ILE A 152 -22.75 -10.45 -3.79
CA ILE A 152 -23.04 -11.53 -2.83
C ILE A 152 -23.75 -10.98 -1.60
N THR A 153 -23.07 -10.12 -0.84
CA THR A 153 -23.58 -9.60 0.44
C THR A 153 -24.15 -8.19 0.32
N GLU A 154 -23.82 -7.49 -0.77
CA GLU A 154 -24.34 -6.17 -1.13
C GLU A 154 -24.27 -5.95 -2.65
N CYS A 155 -24.95 -4.93 -3.17
CA CYS A 155 -24.88 -4.57 -4.60
C CYS A 155 -23.55 -3.88 -5.00
N GLY A 156 -22.79 -3.39 -4.02
CA GLY A 156 -21.72 -2.42 -4.20
C GLY A 156 -22.22 -0.98 -4.07
N ILE A 157 -21.30 -0.06 -3.76
CA ILE A 157 -21.53 1.38 -3.55
C ILE A 157 -21.44 2.07 -4.92
N PRO A 158 -22.54 2.60 -5.49
CA PRO A 158 -22.49 3.27 -6.78
C PRO A 158 -21.66 4.56 -6.76
N PRO A 159 -21.23 5.07 -7.93
CA PRO A 159 -20.56 6.37 -8.04
C PRO A 159 -21.34 7.50 -7.35
N GLY A 160 -20.64 8.30 -6.55
CA GLY A 160 -21.19 9.43 -5.81
C GLY A 160 -22.03 9.03 -4.59
N GLN A 161 -22.22 7.74 -4.30
CA GLN A 161 -22.99 7.26 -3.16
C GLN A 161 -22.09 6.84 -1.99
N SER A 162 -22.72 6.61 -0.84
CA SER A 162 -22.07 6.19 0.39
C SER A 162 -22.71 4.94 0.98
N LEU A 163 -21.92 4.16 1.71
CA LEU A 163 -22.37 3.07 2.57
C LEU A 163 -21.60 3.12 3.90
N THR A 164 -22.29 2.81 5.00
CA THR A 164 -21.65 2.66 6.31
C THR A 164 -21.60 1.20 6.70
N TYR A 165 -20.39 0.65 6.84
CA TYR A 165 -20.16 -0.66 7.43
C TYR A 165 -20.15 -0.54 8.95
N ASN A 166 -20.87 -1.41 9.66
CA ASN A 166 -21.04 -1.31 11.10
C ASN A 166 -21.15 -2.69 11.76
N PHE A 167 -20.05 -3.15 12.37
CA PHE A 167 -20.01 -4.46 13.01
C PHE A 167 -19.06 -4.43 14.22
N THR A 168 -19.13 -5.47 15.05
CA THR A 168 -18.28 -5.62 16.22
C THR A 168 -17.29 -6.75 15.99
N PHE A 169 -16.02 -6.56 16.36
CA PHE A 169 -14.98 -7.59 16.17
C PHE A 169 -15.24 -8.87 16.96
N GLY A 170 -16.09 -8.80 17.98
CA GLY A 170 -16.47 -9.94 18.80
C GLY A 170 -15.24 -10.59 19.42
N GLY A 171 -15.03 -11.87 19.16
CA GLY A 171 -13.87 -12.63 19.65
C GLY A 171 -12.62 -12.54 18.76
N PHE A 172 -12.66 -11.83 17.62
CA PHE A 172 -11.51 -11.72 16.74
C PHE A 172 -10.44 -10.80 17.33
N SER A 173 -9.18 -11.22 17.24
CA SER A 173 -7.99 -10.43 17.49
C SER A 173 -6.87 -10.94 16.59
N GLY A 174 -6.01 -10.07 16.08
CA GLY A 174 -4.87 -10.44 15.25
C GLY A 174 -4.60 -9.46 14.11
N THR A 175 -3.80 -9.93 13.16
CA THR A 175 -3.42 -9.19 11.95
C THR A 175 -4.31 -9.59 10.78
N THR A 176 -5.01 -8.62 10.21
CA THR A 176 -5.68 -8.77 8.92
C THR A 176 -5.65 -7.46 8.14
N TRP A 177 -6.49 -7.32 7.13
CA TRP A 177 -6.52 -6.21 6.21
C TRP A 177 -7.92 -6.00 5.65
N TRP A 178 -8.16 -4.83 5.08
CA TRP A 178 -9.35 -4.50 4.32
C TRP A 178 -8.95 -4.17 2.89
N HIS A 179 -9.83 -4.41 1.93
CA HIS A 179 -9.55 -4.13 0.53
C HIS A 179 -10.82 -3.95 -0.30
N ALA A 180 -10.68 -3.38 -1.50
CA ALA A 180 -11.80 -3.39 -2.43
C ALA A 180 -12.18 -4.82 -2.82
N HIS A 181 -13.47 -5.10 -2.89
CA HIS A 181 -13.99 -6.42 -3.31
C HIS A 181 -15.02 -6.31 -4.45
N HIS A 182 -14.81 -5.31 -5.29
CA HIS A 182 -15.49 -5.15 -6.57
C HIS A 182 -14.47 -5.32 -7.71
N SER A 183 -14.63 -6.37 -8.52
CA SER A 183 -13.64 -6.75 -9.54
C SER A 183 -12.22 -6.87 -8.94
N ALA A 184 -11.18 -6.52 -9.69
CA ALA A 184 -9.78 -6.50 -9.23
C ALA A 184 -9.32 -5.12 -8.72
N GLN A 185 -10.24 -4.27 -8.23
CA GLN A 185 -9.91 -2.88 -7.85
C GLN A 185 -8.83 -2.75 -6.77
N TYR A 186 -8.65 -3.74 -5.89
CA TYR A 186 -7.61 -3.66 -4.86
C TYR A 186 -6.19 -3.72 -5.45
N THR A 187 -6.03 -4.33 -6.63
CA THR A 187 -4.78 -4.33 -7.42
C THR A 187 -4.33 -2.91 -7.78
N ASP A 188 -5.27 -1.96 -7.88
CA ASP A 188 -4.98 -0.56 -8.21
C ASP A 188 -4.67 0.31 -6.96
N GLY A 189 -4.77 -0.25 -5.76
CA GLY A 189 -4.35 0.42 -4.52
C GLY A 189 -5.38 0.52 -3.39
N ILE A 190 -6.62 0.04 -3.58
CA ILE A 190 -7.65 0.06 -2.52
C ILE A 190 -7.39 -1.10 -1.54
N THR A 191 -6.45 -0.88 -0.63
CA THR A 191 -6.03 -1.83 0.39
C THR A 191 -5.54 -1.10 1.64
N GLY A 192 -5.67 -1.70 2.81
CA GLY A 192 -5.05 -1.20 4.04
C GLY A 192 -5.07 -2.24 5.15
N ALA A 193 -4.19 -2.09 6.13
CA ALA A 193 -4.11 -3.03 7.24
C ALA A 193 -5.28 -2.85 8.22
N LEU A 194 -5.65 -3.94 8.89
CA LEU A 194 -6.64 -3.95 9.96
C LEU A 194 -6.09 -4.79 11.12
N ILE A 195 -5.74 -4.11 12.21
CA ILE A 195 -5.10 -4.70 13.38
C ILE A 195 -6.08 -4.66 14.55
N VAL A 196 -6.34 -5.82 15.12
CA VAL A 196 -7.22 -5.95 16.29
C VAL A 196 -6.41 -6.51 17.45
N HIS A 197 -6.17 -5.69 18.47
CA HIS A 197 -5.42 -6.09 19.65
C HIS A 197 -6.27 -6.99 20.54
N PRO A 198 -5.71 -8.08 21.11
CA PRO A 198 -6.44 -8.92 22.04
C PRO A 198 -6.78 -8.15 23.32
N SER A 199 -7.92 -8.47 23.94
CA SER A 199 -8.26 -7.90 25.25
C SER A 199 -7.41 -8.49 26.37
N ASP A 200 -7.03 -9.76 26.22
CA ASP A 200 -6.18 -10.45 27.18
C ASP A 200 -4.70 -10.22 26.88
N PRO A 201 -3.83 -10.19 27.91
CA PRO A 201 -2.39 -10.20 27.71
C PRO A 201 -1.95 -11.38 26.84
N ALA A 202 -0.89 -11.18 26.04
CA ALA A 202 -0.28 -12.26 25.29
C ALA A 202 0.03 -13.46 26.23
N PRO A 203 -0.23 -14.72 25.80
CA PRO A 203 0.07 -15.89 26.60
C PRO A 203 1.52 -15.88 27.08
N ALA A 204 1.78 -16.33 28.31
CA ALA A 204 3.13 -16.34 28.89
C ALA A 204 4.14 -17.20 28.09
N SER A 205 3.66 -18.07 27.20
CA SER A 205 4.48 -18.83 26.26
C SER A 205 5.04 -18.01 25.09
N LEU A 206 4.49 -16.82 24.82
CA LEU A 206 5.00 -15.92 23.79
C LEU A 206 6.06 -14.98 24.36
N PRO A 207 7.16 -14.73 23.64
CA PRO A 207 8.10 -13.68 24.03
C PRO A 207 7.41 -12.31 24.02
N LYS A 208 7.85 -11.42 24.91
CA LYS A 208 7.38 -10.02 24.94
C LYS A 208 8.02 -9.20 23.82
N TRP A 209 7.37 -8.10 23.48
CA TRP A 209 7.85 -7.10 22.53
C TRP A 209 7.62 -5.69 23.07
N ASP A 210 8.41 -4.74 22.57
CA ASP A 210 8.49 -3.36 23.03
C ASP A 210 7.74 -2.39 22.10
N GLY A 211 7.49 -2.81 20.85
CA GLY A 211 6.77 -2.01 19.87
C GLY A 211 6.21 -2.85 18.72
N GLU A 212 5.29 -2.26 17.96
CA GLU A 212 4.63 -2.95 16.85
C GLU A 212 4.70 -2.15 15.55
N LEU A 213 4.98 -2.87 14.46
CA LEU A 213 5.13 -2.33 13.12
C LEU A 213 4.20 -3.08 12.16
N VAL A 214 3.64 -2.39 11.18
CA VAL A 214 2.89 -2.97 10.08
C VAL A 214 3.71 -2.89 8.81
N VAL A 215 3.81 -4.02 8.12
CA VAL A 215 4.47 -4.14 6.81
C VAL A 215 3.49 -4.77 5.83
N GLN A 216 2.97 -3.93 4.94
CA GLN A 216 2.14 -4.33 3.81
C GLN A 216 3.05 -4.48 2.58
N MET A 217 2.96 -5.63 1.92
CA MET A 217 3.74 -5.96 0.73
C MET A 217 2.81 -6.32 -0.40
N SER A 218 3.14 -5.92 -1.61
CA SER A 218 2.33 -6.19 -2.80
C SER A 218 3.22 -6.40 -4.01
N ASP A 219 2.80 -7.25 -4.94
CA ASP A 219 3.20 -7.08 -6.34
C ASP A 219 2.58 -5.79 -6.88
N PHE A 220 3.19 -5.19 -7.90
CA PHE A 220 2.78 -3.89 -8.40
C PHE A 220 2.83 -3.85 -9.92
N TYR A 221 1.76 -3.31 -10.50
CA TYR A 221 1.55 -3.24 -11.94
C TYR A 221 1.61 -1.78 -12.40
N HIS A 222 1.93 -1.53 -13.66
CA HIS A 222 1.89 -0.19 -14.27
C HIS A 222 0.57 0.05 -15.00
N ASP A 223 -0.01 -1.00 -15.57
CA ASP A 223 -1.37 -1.00 -16.11
C ASP A 223 -2.43 -1.10 -15.00
N THR A 224 -3.63 -0.55 -15.27
CA THR A 224 -4.75 -0.63 -14.34
C THR A 224 -5.45 -1.99 -14.38
N SER A 225 -6.09 -2.37 -13.28
CA SER A 225 -6.70 -3.70 -13.10
C SER A 225 -7.72 -4.05 -14.19
N ASP A 226 -8.46 -3.07 -14.72
CA ASP A 226 -9.38 -3.24 -15.85
C ASP A 226 -8.65 -3.62 -17.16
N VAL A 227 -7.49 -3.02 -17.41
CA VAL A 227 -6.63 -3.35 -18.54
C VAL A 227 -6.04 -4.75 -18.35
N LEU A 228 -5.52 -5.05 -17.15
CA LEU A 228 -4.95 -6.35 -16.82
C LEU A 228 -5.97 -7.48 -16.97
N LEU A 229 -7.20 -7.28 -16.48
CA LEU A 229 -8.30 -8.24 -16.64
C LEU A 229 -8.68 -8.42 -18.11
N ALA A 230 -8.73 -7.34 -18.90
CA ALA A 230 -9.01 -7.43 -20.33
C ALA A 230 -7.91 -8.21 -21.08
N GLN A 231 -6.64 -8.04 -20.69
CA GLN A 231 -5.52 -8.83 -21.22
C GLN A 231 -5.64 -10.31 -20.83
N TYR A 232 -5.95 -10.61 -19.58
CA TYR A 232 -6.12 -11.99 -19.08
C TYR A 232 -7.26 -12.73 -19.80
N PHE A 233 -8.43 -12.09 -19.95
CA PHE A 233 -9.60 -12.68 -20.61
C PHE A 233 -9.53 -12.65 -22.14
N ASN A 234 -8.47 -12.11 -22.74
CA ASN A 234 -8.30 -12.10 -24.18
C ASN A 234 -8.20 -13.55 -24.72
N PRO A 235 -9.04 -13.95 -25.69
CA PRO A 235 -9.00 -15.32 -26.23
C PRO A 235 -7.69 -15.67 -26.96
N PHE A 236 -6.90 -14.68 -27.37
CA PHE A 236 -5.57 -14.88 -27.95
C PHE A 236 -4.47 -14.94 -26.88
N GLY A 237 -4.77 -14.50 -25.66
CA GLY A 237 -3.86 -14.49 -24.52
C GLY A 237 -2.73 -13.48 -24.60
N ILE A 238 -2.00 -13.37 -23.48
CA ILE A 238 -0.79 -12.55 -23.38
C ILE A 238 0.35 -13.30 -24.07
N GLN A 239 1.08 -12.62 -24.95
CA GLN A 239 2.14 -13.21 -25.77
C GLN A 239 1.68 -14.43 -26.61
N GLY A 240 0.39 -14.48 -26.98
CA GLY A 240 -0.17 -15.57 -27.79
C GLY A 240 -0.52 -16.85 -27.02
N THR A 241 -0.50 -16.81 -25.68
CA THR A 241 -0.87 -17.95 -24.83
C THR A 241 -2.12 -17.62 -24.00
N PRO A 242 -3.29 -18.18 -24.36
CA PRO A 242 -4.54 -17.95 -23.64
C PRO A 242 -4.44 -18.37 -22.16
N GLY A 243 -4.96 -17.53 -21.28
CA GLY A 243 -4.97 -17.78 -19.83
C GLY A 243 -3.67 -17.45 -19.10
N ASN A 244 -2.63 -16.94 -19.78
CA ASN A 244 -1.46 -16.40 -19.09
C ASN A 244 -1.86 -15.23 -18.18
N GLU A 245 -1.53 -15.33 -16.91
CA GLU A 245 -1.70 -14.26 -15.94
C GLU A 245 -0.78 -13.06 -16.24
N PRO A 246 -1.28 -11.83 -16.09
CA PRO A 246 -0.42 -10.64 -16.15
C PRO A 246 0.68 -10.68 -15.09
N VAL A 247 1.93 -10.54 -15.54
CA VAL A 247 3.12 -10.46 -14.68
C VAL A 247 3.31 -9.02 -14.18
N PRO A 248 3.54 -8.81 -12.88
CA PRO A 248 3.76 -7.48 -12.30
C PRO A 248 5.07 -6.85 -12.77
N ASP A 249 5.09 -5.52 -12.85
CA ASP A 249 6.25 -4.73 -13.24
C ASP A 249 7.24 -4.54 -12.08
N ALA A 250 6.75 -4.58 -10.83
CA ALA A 250 7.56 -4.45 -9.63
C ALA A 250 6.84 -5.07 -8.41
N GLY A 251 7.29 -4.67 -7.22
CA GLY A 251 6.54 -4.82 -5.98
C GLY A 251 6.68 -3.58 -5.12
N THR A 252 5.99 -3.57 -3.99
CA THR A 252 6.03 -2.47 -3.02
C THR A 252 6.14 -3.01 -1.59
N LEU A 253 6.82 -2.25 -0.74
CA LEU A 253 6.89 -2.44 0.71
C LEU A 253 6.41 -1.13 1.36
N ASN A 254 5.29 -1.21 2.09
CA ASN A 254 4.56 -0.05 2.64
C ASN A 254 4.32 1.06 1.61
N GLY A 255 3.98 0.66 0.37
CA GLY A 255 3.63 1.60 -0.71
C GLY A 255 4.81 2.19 -1.46
N LEU A 256 6.04 1.72 -1.18
CA LEU A 256 7.26 2.18 -1.85
C LEU A 256 7.94 1.00 -2.56
N GLY A 257 8.27 1.20 -3.82
CA GLY A 257 8.91 0.21 -4.69
C GLY A 257 10.15 0.78 -5.38
N GLN A 258 10.80 -0.08 -6.17
CA GLN A 258 11.93 0.30 -7.01
C GLN A 258 11.76 -0.35 -8.37
N TYR A 259 11.71 0.44 -9.44
CA TYR A 259 11.64 -0.05 -10.83
C TYR A 259 12.86 0.44 -11.62
N TYR A 260 13.61 -0.48 -12.25
CA TYR A 260 14.92 -0.14 -12.83
C TYR A 260 14.82 0.83 -14.01
N ALA A 261 13.72 0.79 -14.76
CA ALA A 261 13.50 1.67 -15.91
C ALA A 261 12.86 3.03 -15.55
N ALA A 262 12.53 3.29 -14.28
CA ALA A 262 11.97 4.58 -13.84
C ALA A 262 12.98 5.75 -13.90
N GLY A 263 14.27 5.50 -14.12
CA GLY A 263 15.35 6.51 -14.12
C GLY A 263 15.67 7.09 -12.74
N THR A 264 14.69 7.14 -11.83
CA THR A 264 14.82 7.53 -10.41
C THR A 264 15.14 6.33 -9.51
N GLY A 265 14.84 5.10 -9.96
CA GLY A 265 15.04 3.87 -9.20
C GLY A 265 14.06 3.65 -8.04
N GLY A 266 13.05 4.50 -7.88
CA GLY A 266 12.06 4.45 -6.81
C GLY A 266 12.55 4.96 -5.45
N THR A 267 11.85 4.62 -4.37
CA THR A 267 12.18 5.04 -2.99
C THR A 267 12.11 3.84 -2.04
N TYR A 268 12.85 3.88 -0.93
CA TYR A 268 12.92 2.80 0.05
C TYR A 268 12.05 3.11 1.26
N SER A 269 11.19 2.17 1.67
CA SER A 269 10.53 2.25 2.98
C SER A 269 11.56 2.15 4.10
N ASN A 270 11.40 2.93 5.16
CA ASN A 270 12.34 2.94 6.28
C ASN A 270 11.66 2.82 7.65
N PHE A 271 12.37 2.18 8.57
CA PHE A 271 12.03 2.17 9.99
C PHE A 271 13.27 2.48 10.80
N THR A 272 13.14 3.42 11.73
CA THR A 272 14.16 3.66 12.76
C THR A 272 13.69 3.07 14.07
N LEU A 273 14.45 2.11 14.58
CA LEU A 273 14.14 1.29 15.73
C LEU A 273 15.19 1.50 16.83
N GLN A 274 14.81 1.31 18.08
CA GLN A 274 15.77 1.34 19.19
C GLN A 274 16.55 0.03 19.22
N ARG A 275 17.85 0.12 19.51
CA ARG A 275 18.72 -1.05 19.64
C ARG A 275 18.36 -1.89 20.86
N ASN A 276 18.59 -3.20 20.77
CA ASN A 276 18.35 -4.19 21.82
C ASN A 276 16.87 -4.32 22.26
N GLN A 277 15.95 -3.78 21.48
CA GLN A 277 14.51 -3.95 21.65
C GLN A 277 13.96 -5.04 20.73
N THR A 278 12.80 -5.57 21.10
CA THR A 278 12.06 -6.57 20.33
C THR A 278 10.83 -5.93 19.71
N TYR A 279 10.71 -5.99 18.38
CA TYR A 279 9.56 -5.43 17.67
C TYR A 279 8.71 -6.55 17.10
N ARG A 280 7.39 -6.46 17.27
CA ARG A 280 6.44 -7.30 16.56
C ARG A 280 6.14 -6.68 15.20
N ILE A 281 6.50 -7.36 14.13
CA ILE A 281 6.22 -6.96 12.76
C ILE A 281 5.03 -7.75 12.25
N ARG A 282 3.99 -7.03 11.83
CA ARG A 282 2.73 -7.56 11.29
C ARG A 282 2.79 -7.50 9.77
N LEU A 283 3.11 -8.64 9.17
CA LEU A 283 3.30 -8.82 7.74
C LEU A 283 1.96 -9.10 7.08
N VAL A 284 1.67 -8.42 5.98
CA VAL A 284 0.48 -8.63 5.14
C VAL A 284 0.92 -8.67 3.68
N ASN A 285 0.60 -9.74 2.94
CA ASN A 285 0.70 -9.73 1.48
C ASN A 285 -0.64 -9.27 0.89
N THR A 286 -0.68 -8.02 0.44
CA THR A 286 -1.84 -7.37 -0.21
C THR A 286 -1.76 -7.45 -1.74
N GLY A 287 -0.85 -8.26 -2.28
CA GLY A 287 -0.66 -8.47 -3.71
C GLY A 287 -1.85 -9.15 -4.39
N SER A 288 -1.77 -9.24 -5.71
CA SER A 288 -2.84 -9.77 -6.57
C SER A 288 -2.53 -11.15 -7.11
N PHE A 289 -1.25 -11.47 -7.31
CA PHE A 289 -0.82 -12.69 -7.98
C PHE A 289 0.31 -13.39 -7.25
N ALA A 290 1.39 -12.68 -6.91
CA ALA A 290 2.63 -13.29 -6.49
C ALA A 290 2.72 -13.55 -4.98
N SER A 291 3.37 -14.66 -4.61
CA SER A 291 3.90 -14.83 -3.26
C SER A 291 5.09 -13.89 -3.04
N ILE A 292 5.29 -13.43 -1.80
CA ILE A 292 6.38 -12.53 -1.45
C ILE A 292 7.21 -13.13 -0.32
N ARG A 293 8.53 -13.17 -0.51
CA ARG A 293 9.48 -13.58 0.52
C ARG A 293 9.98 -12.38 1.31
N PHE A 294 9.63 -12.33 2.59
CA PHE A 294 10.08 -11.32 3.52
C PHE A 294 11.29 -11.79 4.36
N SER A 295 12.28 -10.91 4.53
CA SER A 295 13.40 -11.12 5.46
C SER A 295 14.05 -9.80 5.88
N VAL A 296 14.78 -9.82 7.01
CA VAL A 296 15.63 -8.70 7.43
C VAL A 296 17.07 -9.20 7.56
N ASP A 297 17.99 -8.57 6.85
CA ASP A 297 19.39 -9.01 6.80
C ASP A 297 20.00 -9.03 8.21
N GLY A 298 20.68 -10.13 8.56
CA GLY A 298 21.32 -10.29 9.87
C GLY A 298 20.36 -10.47 11.06
N HIS A 299 19.07 -10.68 10.80
CA HIS A 299 18.04 -10.81 11.84
C HIS A 299 17.10 -12.00 11.55
N PRO A 300 17.20 -13.11 12.29
CA PRO A 300 16.20 -14.15 12.22
C PRO A 300 14.86 -13.66 12.80
N LEU A 301 13.76 -14.19 12.27
CA LEU A 301 12.39 -13.80 12.60
C LEU A 301 11.74 -14.90 13.44
N THR A 302 11.15 -14.54 14.58
CA THR A 302 10.42 -15.48 15.44
C THR A 302 8.92 -15.38 15.20
N PHE A 303 8.31 -16.42 14.63
CA PHE A 303 6.88 -16.48 14.28
C PHE A 303 6.01 -16.65 15.52
N ILE A 304 4.95 -15.86 15.62
CA ILE A 304 4.01 -15.91 16.75
C ILE A 304 2.54 -15.89 16.34
N GLU A 305 2.21 -15.56 15.09
CA GLU A 305 0.84 -15.51 14.57
C GLU A 305 0.83 -15.84 13.07
N ALA A 306 -0.19 -16.58 12.62
CA ALA A 306 -0.59 -16.71 11.22
C ALA A 306 -2.09 -16.41 11.10
N ASP A 307 -2.46 -15.48 10.22
CA ASP A 307 -3.85 -15.13 9.91
C ASP A 307 -4.76 -14.82 11.12
N GLY A 308 -4.19 -14.27 12.20
CA GLY A 308 -4.89 -13.99 13.46
C GLY A 308 -4.96 -15.18 14.43
N THR A 309 -4.33 -16.31 14.10
CA THR A 309 -4.17 -17.46 14.99
C THR A 309 -2.77 -17.48 15.58
N LEU A 310 -2.67 -17.52 16.92
CA LEU A 310 -1.39 -17.60 17.61
C LEU A 310 -0.68 -18.94 17.32
N LEU A 311 0.65 -18.86 17.21
CA LEU A 311 1.52 -20.01 16.93
C LEU A 311 2.42 -20.32 18.12
N ALA A 312 2.85 -21.57 18.23
CA ALA A 312 4.02 -21.90 19.04
C ALA A 312 5.25 -21.19 18.43
N PRO A 313 6.06 -20.46 19.24
CA PRO A 313 7.20 -19.73 18.72
C PRO A 313 8.18 -20.63 17.96
N SER A 314 8.55 -20.20 16.76
CA SER A 314 9.56 -20.85 15.93
C SER A 314 10.35 -19.76 15.20
N THR A 315 11.59 -20.05 14.81
CA THR A 315 12.48 -19.03 14.24
C THR A 315 13.00 -19.46 12.88
N ALA A 316 12.99 -18.56 11.90
CA ALA A 316 13.59 -18.78 10.59
C ALA A 316 14.22 -17.48 10.04
N ALA A 317 15.03 -17.59 8.99
CA ALA A 317 15.70 -16.45 8.37
C ALA A 317 14.75 -15.53 7.56
N GLY A 318 13.55 -16.00 7.24
CA GLY A 318 12.57 -15.29 6.44
C GLY A 318 11.32 -16.13 6.21
N VAL A 319 10.30 -15.52 5.62
CA VAL A 319 8.98 -16.14 5.37
C VAL A 319 8.57 -15.91 3.93
N THR A 320 8.00 -16.91 3.27
CA THR A 320 7.27 -16.71 2.01
C THR A 320 5.78 -16.65 2.33
N ILE A 321 5.13 -15.56 1.93
CA ILE A 321 3.75 -15.24 2.26
C ILE A 321 2.95 -15.22 0.96
N ALA A 322 1.94 -16.09 0.84
CA ALA A 322 1.04 -16.09 -0.32
C ALA A 322 0.11 -14.87 -0.27
N VAL A 323 -0.52 -14.55 -1.41
CA VAL A 323 -1.53 -13.48 -1.49
C VAL A 323 -2.56 -13.64 -0.37
N ALA A 324 -2.88 -12.53 0.27
CA ALA A 324 -3.82 -12.40 1.37
C ALA A 324 -3.41 -13.01 2.72
N GLN A 325 -2.30 -13.75 2.82
CA GLN A 325 -1.82 -14.27 4.09
C GLN A 325 -1.15 -13.20 4.96
N ARG A 326 -1.20 -13.42 6.27
CA ARG A 326 -0.59 -12.57 7.29
C ARG A 326 0.24 -13.41 8.25
N TYR A 327 1.37 -12.85 8.67
CA TYR A 327 2.18 -13.39 9.75
C TYR A 327 2.57 -12.28 10.71
N SER A 328 2.54 -12.56 12.01
CA SER A 328 3.27 -11.72 12.97
C SER A 328 4.57 -12.41 13.35
N VAL A 329 5.67 -11.66 13.25
CA VAL A 329 7.00 -12.11 13.63
C VAL A 329 7.64 -11.15 14.62
N LEU A 330 8.50 -11.65 15.50
CA LEU A 330 9.33 -10.84 16.37
C LEU A 330 10.72 -10.66 15.75
N LEU A 331 11.17 -9.41 15.74
CA LEU A 331 12.49 -8.97 15.31
C LEU A 331 13.27 -8.44 16.52
N HIS A 332 14.42 -9.04 16.82
CA HIS A 332 15.30 -8.58 17.91
C HIS A 332 16.42 -7.71 17.36
N THR A 333 16.48 -6.44 17.75
CA THR A 333 17.43 -5.44 17.21
C THR A 333 18.82 -5.51 17.87
N ASN A 334 19.36 -6.71 18.04
CA ASN A 334 20.64 -6.97 18.69
C ASN A 334 21.79 -7.27 17.71
N SER A 335 21.53 -7.27 16.40
CA SER A 335 22.53 -7.60 15.40
C SER A 335 23.65 -6.57 15.34
N THR A 336 24.88 -7.05 15.23
CA THR A 336 26.09 -6.22 15.00
C THR A 336 26.69 -6.44 13.62
N ALA A 337 25.97 -7.11 12.72
CA ALA A 337 26.48 -7.46 11.40
C ALA A 337 26.67 -6.25 10.47
N SER A 338 26.03 -5.11 10.78
CA SER A 338 26.16 -3.86 10.03
C SER A 338 26.93 -2.80 10.84
N PRO A 339 28.07 -2.27 10.34
CA PRO A 339 28.87 -1.27 11.04
C PRO A 339 28.16 0.06 11.31
N ASN A 340 27.20 0.44 10.44
CA ASN A 340 26.43 1.67 10.57
C ASN A 340 25.05 1.46 11.23
N GLY A 341 24.73 0.23 11.66
CA GLY A 341 23.44 -0.11 12.27
C GLY A 341 22.26 -0.11 11.28
N THR A 342 22.53 -0.07 9.97
CA THR A 342 21.50 -0.14 8.93
C THR A 342 21.44 -1.53 8.32
N PHE A 343 20.24 -2.06 8.14
CA PHE A 343 20.00 -3.39 7.61
C PHE A 343 18.94 -3.33 6.50
N TRP A 344 19.06 -4.20 5.51
CA TRP A 344 18.05 -4.32 4.47
C TRP A 344 16.86 -5.12 4.98
N MET A 345 15.68 -4.55 4.81
CA MET A 345 14.41 -5.26 4.81
C MET A 345 14.09 -5.62 3.37
N ARG A 346 13.75 -6.87 3.10
CA ARG A 346 13.53 -7.40 1.75
C ARG A 346 12.12 -7.95 1.63
N ALA A 347 11.45 -7.61 0.55
CA ALA A 347 10.19 -8.18 0.10
C ALA A 347 10.37 -8.68 -1.33
N ALA A 348 10.94 -9.87 -1.48
CA ALA A 348 11.25 -10.44 -2.78
C ALA A 348 9.99 -11.06 -3.41
N VAL A 349 9.51 -10.48 -4.51
CA VAL A 349 8.41 -11.02 -5.32
C VAL A 349 8.86 -12.33 -5.97
N GLN A 350 8.15 -13.42 -5.73
CA GLN A 350 8.50 -14.73 -6.26
C GLN A 350 8.03 -14.85 -7.72
N SER A 351 8.96 -15.23 -8.61
CA SER A 351 8.72 -15.34 -10.06
C SER A 351 8.47 -16.76 -10.56
N ASP A 352 8.38 -17.74 -9.66
CA ASP A 352 8.09 -19.14 -10.01
C ASP A 352 6.72 -19.31 -10.67
N MET A 353 5.82 -18.36 -10.46
CA MET A 353 4.50 -18.27 -11.09
C MET A 353 4.48 -17.51 -12.42
N PHE A 354 5.59 -16.89 -12.84
CA PHE A 354 5.61 -16.00 -13.99
C PHE A 354 5.92 -16.77 -15.28
N THR A 355 5.16 -16.50 -16.33
CA THR A 355 5.34 -17.14 -17.65
C THR A 355 6.16 -16.29 -18.62
N TYR A 356 6.45 -15.04 -18.26
CA TYR A 356 7.26 -14.08 -19.01
C TYR A 356 7.81 -12.98 -18.09
N ASP A 357 8.75 -12.18 -18.59
CA ASP A 357 9.34 -11.05 -17.86
C ASP A 357 8.80 -9.70 -18.35
N GLN A 358 8.73 -8.72 -17.45
CA GLN A 358 8.46 -7.33 -17.81
C GLN A 358 9.76 -6.53 -18.01
N PRO A 359 9.84 -5.64 -19.02
CA PRO A 359 11.00 -4.75 -19.18
C PRO A 359 11.24 -3.91 -17.93
N GLY A 360 12.48 -3.83 -17.45
CA GLY A 360 12.86 -3.00 -16.30
C GLY A 360 12.38 -3.52 -14.94
N MET A 361 11.77 -4.71 -14.91
CA MET A 361 11.20 -5.32 -13.71
C MET A 361 12.22 -5.47 -12.59
N ASN A 362 11.79 -5.18 -11.36
CA ASN A 362 12.56 -5.45 -10.17
C ASN A 362 11.72 -6.22 -9.15
N LEU A 363 12.21 -7.41 -8.80
CA LEU A 363 11.54 -8.31 -7.89
C LEU A 363 12.15 -8.32 -6.48
N ASP A 364 13.32 -7.69 -6.28
CA ASP A 364 13.95 -7.55 -4.95
C ASP A 364 13.63 -6.16 -4.39
N ILE A 365 12.44 -6.04 -3.78
CA ILE A 365 11.99 -4.78 -3.18
C ILE A 365 12.64 -4.60 -1.82
N ARG A 366 13.25 -3.44 -1.63
CA ARG A 366 14.06 -3.14 -0.45
C ARG A 366 13.48 -1.99 0.37
N GLY A 367 13.69 -2.09 1.67
CA GLY A 367 13.57 -1.03 2.65
C GLY A 367 14.77 -1.03 3.60
N HIS A 368 14.92 0.02 4.41
CA HIS A 368 15.98 0.15 5.39
C HIS A 368 15.44 0.10 6.82
N GLY A 369 16.02 -0.74 7.66
CA GLY A 369 15.90 -0.64 9.12
C GLY A 369 17.16 0.00 9.69
N ALA A 370 17.04 1.06 10.48
CA ALA A 370 18.16 1.61 11.25
C ALA A 370 17.92 1.38 12.74
N ALA A 371 18.90 0.79 13.44
CA ALA A 371 18.89 0.75 14.90
C ALA A 371 19.62 1.99 15.44
N GLU A 372 18.91 2.91 16.07
CA GLU A 372 19.51 4.08 16.73
C GLU A 372 20.41 3.61 17.89
N ARG A 373 21.57 4.26 18.05
CA ARG A 373 22.38 4.11 19.26
C ARG A 373 21.57 4.67 20.43
N ALA A 374 21.67 4.05 21.60
CA ALA A 374 21.00 4.51 22.82
C ALA A 374 21.39 5.94 23.25
N ASP A 375 22.34 6.57 22.54
CA ASP A 375 22.88 7.90 22.80
C ASP A 375 22.33 8.96 21.81
N ALA A 376 21.34 8.60 20.98
CA ALA A 376 20.68 9.50 20.05
C ALA A 376 19.69 10.42 20.80
N LEU A 377 20.15 11.63 21.13
CA LEU A 377 19.32 12.68 21.74
C LEU A 377 18.29 13.19 20.73
N GLU A 378 17.00 13.06 21.07
CA GLU A 378 15.89 13.63 20.31
C GLU A 378 15.69 15.10 20.74
N ALA A 379 15.71 16.03 19.78
CA ALA A 379 15.50 17.45 20.05
C ALA A 379 14.00 17.76 20.12
N ASP A 380 13.37 17.48 21.26
CA ASP A 380 11.96 17.80 21.46
C ASP A 380 11.76 19.29 21.79
N ASN A 381 11.10 20.00 20.85
CA ASN A 381 10.63 21.39 20.92
C ASN A 381 11.70 22.49 20.90
N ILE A 382 11.82 23.17 19.75
CA ILE A 382 12.60 24.40 19.59
C ILE A 382 11.72 25.59 20.01
N PHE A 383 12.08 26.27 21.11
CA PHE A 383 11.49 27.56 21.49
C PHE A 383 12.39 28.69 21.01
N VAL A 384 11.87 29.60 20.19
CA VAL A 384 12.56 30.83 19.78
C VAL A 384 11.90 32.00 20.51
N GLU A 385 12.55 32.53 21.56
CA GLU A 385 12.17 33.82 22.13
C GLU A 385 12.84 34.95 21.35
N GLY A 386 12.04 35.78 20.69
CA GLY A 386 12.51 36.99 20.00
C GLY A 386 12.18 38.25 20.80
N SER A 387 13.16 39.12 21.03
CA SER A 387 12.92 40.50 21.43
C SER A 387 12.91 41.41 20.20
N ASP A 388 11.80 42.12 20.03
CA ASP A 388 11.44 43.24 19.13
C ASP A 388 12.38 43.66 17.98
N ILE A 389 11.79 43.83 16.79
CA ILE A 389 12.45 44.26 15.56
C ILE A 389 12.24 45.77 15.39
N SER A 390 13.16 46.56 15.93
CA SER A 390 13.33 47.95 15.50
C SER A 390 14.78 48.21 15.07
N GLY A 391 14.96 48.70 13.83
CA GLY A 391 16.25 49.18 13.34
C GLY A 391 17.09 48.22 12.47
N GLY A 392 16.50 47.19 11.87
CA GLY A 392 17.16 46.41 10.80
C GLY A 392 18.32 45.52 11.24
N ARG A 393 18.32 45.04 12.49
CA ARG A 393 19.26 44.00 12.96
C ARG A 393 18.48 42.82 13.54
N CYS A 394 18.77 41.61 13.07
CA CYS A 394 18.13 40.38 13.51
C CYS A 394 18.67 39.90 14.88
N VAL A 395 17.82 39.09 15.53
CA VAL A 395 17.94 38.37 16.82
C VAL A 395 19.37 38.21 17.36
N ARG A 396 19.60 38.64 18.60
CA ARG A 396 20.92 38.60 19.25
C ARG A 396 21.28 37.28 19.92
N SER A 397 20.32 36.40 20.27
CA SER A 397 20.59 35.12 20.93
C SER A 397 19.39 34.17 20.78
N VAL A 398 19.65 32.89 20.51
CA VAL A 398 18.65 31.81 20.58
C VAL A 398 19.08 30.85 21.67
N TYR A 399 18.17 30.48 22.57
CA TYR A 399 18.41 29.49 23.61
C TYR A 399 17.68 28.19 23.26
N LEU A 400 18.44 27.12 23.02
CA LEU A 400 17.90 25.79 22.77
C LEU A 400 17.81 25.02 24.08
N ARG A 401 16.66 24.41 24.34
CA ARG A 401 16.45 23.53 25.50
C ARG A 401 16.20 22.11 25.01
N VAL A 402 17.28 21.33 24.92
CA VAL A 402 17.20 19.90 24.59
C VAL A 402 16.88 19.13 25.88
N ARG A 403 15.91 18.21 25.85
CA ARG A 403 15.67 17.26 26.94
C ARG A 403 16.12 15.88 26.50
N ASP A 404 16.71 15.14 27.43
CA ASP A 404 16.84 13.70 27.30
C ASP A 404 15.44 13.06 27.42
N VAL A 405 15.21 11.97 26.68
CA VAL A 405 13.94 11.23 26.61
C VAL A 405 13.54 10.69 27.99
N ASP A 406 14.51 10.51 28.88
CA ASP A 406 14.30 9.99 30.24
C ASP A 406 14.10 11.07 31.32
N GLY A 407 13.97 12.36 30.96
CA GLY A 407 13.60 13.43 31.90
C GLY A 407 14.63 13.73 33.01
N GLY A 408 15.84 13.17 32.95
CA GLY A 408 16.88 13.30 33.97
C GLY A 408 18.09 14.11 33.51
N ARG A 409 18.37 15.22 34.21
CA ARG A 409 19.53 16.14 34.08
C ARG A 409 19.52 17.08 32.86
N ALA A 410 18.97 18.27 33.09
CA ALA A 410 19.17 19.44 32.24
C ALA A 410 20.62 19.94 32.37
N GLY A 411 21.41 19.77 31.31
CA GLY A 411 22.72 20.38 31.20
C GLY A 411 23.15 20.51 29.75
N THR A 412 22.72 21.56 29.05
CA THR A 412 23.36 21.93 27.78
C THR A 412 23.20 23.42 27.52
N VAL A 413 24.33 24.11 27.34
CA VAL A 413 24.39 25.46 26.78
C VAL A 413 24.79 25.30 25.31
N VAL A 414 23.92 25.72 24.40
CA VAL A 414 24.22 25.76 22.97
C VAL A 414 24.69 27.17 22.61
N THR A 415 25.93 27.30 22.11
CA THR A 415 26.43 28.53 21.49
C THR A 415 26.57 28.31 20.00
N GLY A 416 25.77 29.00 19.20
CA GLY A 416 25.84 29.00 17.73
C GLY A 416 26.11 30.42 17.18
N THR A 417 26.63 30.49 15.97
CA THR A 417 26.87 31.75 15.24
C THR A 417 25.80 31.93 14.18
N PHE A 418 25.04 33.03 14.23
CA PHE A 418 23.94 33.30 13.29
C PHE A 418 24.42 34.21 12.16
N THR A 419 24.17 33.83 10.90
CA THR A 419 24.48 34.68 9.74
C THR A 419 23.22 34.94 8.95
N CYS A 420 22.71 36.17 8.94
CA CYS A 420 21.56 36.52 8.11
C CYS A 420 22.01 36.84 6.68
N LYS A 421 21.47 36.14 5.69
CA LYS A 421 21.54 36.57 4.29
C LYS A 421 20.29 37.36 3.93
N LYS A 422 20.47 38.51 3.28
CA LYS A 422 19.36 39.31 2.75
C LYS A 422 18.94 38.69 1.41
N SER A 423 17.78 38.03 1.36
CA SER A 423 17.12 37.72 0.09
C SER A 423 16.61 39.02 -0.54
N GLU A 424 16.87 39.26 -1.82
CA GLU A 424 16.44 40.47 -2.54
C GLU A 424 14.93 40.48 -2.84
N GLU A 425 14.19 39.41 -2.56
CA GLU A 425 12.73 39.40 -2.71
C GLU A 425 12.06 38.87 -1.43
N ASN A 426 11.31 39.77 -0.78
CA ASN A 426 10.41 39.55 0.37
C ASN A 426 11.05 39.13 1.71
N MET A 427 11.03 40.06 2.67
CA MET A 427 11.52 39.90 4.05
C MET A 427 10.66 38.93 4.92
N ARG A 428 10.56 37.64 4.56
CA ARG A 428 9.82 36.67 5.40
C ARG A 428 10.51 35.34 5.68
N GLU A 429 11.66 35.04 5.07
CA GLU A 429 12.41 33.82 5.39
C GLU A 429 13.78 34.17 5.99
N LEU A 430 14.12 33.48 7.08
CA LEU A 430 15.40 33.58 7.75
C LEU A 430 16.10 32.22 7.64
N ASP A 431 17.09 32.09 6.76
CA ASP A 431 17.94 30.89 6.74
C ASP A 431 18.85 30.91 7.97
N VAL A 432 18.66 29.94 8.87
CA VAL A 432 19.47 29.79 10.08
C VAL A 432 20.30 28.52 10.00
N GLU A 433 21.62 28.65 9.96
CA GLU A 433 22.53 27.52 10.15
C GLU A 433 22.83 27.36 11.65
N ILE A 434 22.36 26.26 12.25
CA ILE A 434 22.66 25.94 13.65
C ILE A 434 23.73 24.85 13.69
N ARG A 435 24.89 25.16 14.27
CA ARG A 435 25.92 24.18 14.63
C ARG A 435 25.91 23.99 16.14
N TYR A 436 25.74 22.77 16.62
CA TYR A 436 25.77 22.47 18.06
C TYR A 436 26.66 21.26 18.35
N VAL A 437 27.15 21.18 19.60
CA VAL A 437 27.92 20.05 20.12
C VAL A 437 27.38 19.72 21.50
N VAL A 438 27.05 18.46 21.74
CA VAL A 438 26.68 17.98 23.08
C VAL A 438 27.98 17.74 23.85
N LYS A 439 28.19 18.48 24.95
CA LYS A 439 29.34 18.27 25.84
C LYS A 439 28.86 17.68 27.16
N GLU A 440 29.50 16.61 27.61
CA GLU A 440 29.35 16.13 29.00
C GLU A 440 29.93 17.13 30.02
N ASN A 441 30.83 18.01 29.60
CA ASN A 441 31.44 19.08 30.42
C ASN A 441 31.56 20.39 29.63
N ALA A 442 30.99 21.48 30.16
CA ALA A 442 30.90 22.77 29.46
C ALA A 442 32.26 23.40 29.08
N GLU A 443 33.36 22.98 29.70
CA GLU A 443 34.69 23.61 29.57
C GLU A 443 35.64 22.95 28.52
N ALA A 444 35.27 21.83 27.89
CA ALA A 444 36.14 21.16 26.91
C ALA A 444 36.17 21.89 25.53
N PRO A 445 37.31 21.96 24.81
CA PRO A 445 37.39 22.56 23.46
C PRO A 445 36.62 21.76 22.40
N MET A 446 36.18 22.41 21.30
CA MET A 446 35.44 21.76 20.22
C MET A 446 36.32 20.71 19.50
N PRO A 447 35.81 19.48 19.25
CA PRO A 447 36.46 18.55 18.34
C PRO A 447 36.21 18.95 16.88
N ASP A 448 37.23 18.82 16.03
CA ASP A 448 37.20 19.20 14.61
C ASP A 448 36.15 18.44 13.76
N ASN A 449 35.57 17.35 14.30
CA ASN A 449 34.64 16.44 13.60
C ASN A 449 33.22 16.43 14.21
N ALA A 450 32.75 17.54 14.78
CA ALA A 450 31.38 17.62 15.28
C ALA A 450 30.34 17.44 14.14
N ILE A 451 29.34 16.59 14.37
CA ILE A 451 28.23 16.35 13.43
C ILE A 451 27.35 17.61 13.39
N VAL A 452 27.23 18.21 12.21
CA VAL A 452 26.37 19.37 11.95
C VAL A 452 25.05 18.88 11.35
N GLN A 453 23.94 19.03 12.09
CA GLN A 453 22.60 18.89 11.52
C GLN A 453 22.05 20.26 11.14
N ILE A 454 21.67 20.42 9.87
CA ILE A 454 21.10 21.66 9.33
C ILE A 454 19.58 21.57 9.46
N PHE A 455 18.98 22.55 10.13
CA PHE A 455 17.52 22.71 10.18
C PHE A 455 17.14 23.95 9.36
N GLN A 456 16.22 23.78 8.41
CA GLN A 456 15.60 24.92 7.72
C GLN A 456 14.33 25.29 8.50
N VAL A 457 14.29 26.47 9.09
CA VAL A 457 13.11 26.99 9.80
C VAL A 457 12.44 28.01 8.88
N ARG A 458 11.19 27.75 8.46
CA ARG A 458 10.37 28.70 7.70
C ARG A 458 9.67 29.68 8.62
#